data_AF-A0A6Q2YZT8-F1
#
_entry.id   AF-A0A6Q2YZT8-F1
#
_cell.length_a   1.000
_cell.length_b   1.000
_cell.length_c   1.000
_cell.angle_alpha   90.00
_cell.angle_beta   90.00
_cell.angle_gamma   90.00
#
_symmetry.space_group_name_H-M   'P 1'
#
loop_
_entity.id
_entity.type
_entity.pdbx_description
1 polymer ?
#
loop_
_entity_poly.entity_id
_entity_poly.type
_entity_poly.pdbx_seq_one_letter_code
_entity_poly.pdbx_strand_id
1 'polypeptide(L)'
;MGFADLLNEVGGFGRFQLIHVTLLSIPGLLMASQNLLNNFTAGMPGHHCTIPNRTSIASSHNFSLSEVDDRQLLRAFIPMDANGIEFLKCTRYVKAQWHLLKSNISAIRPTNFTDFETEMCLDGWTYDKTEFLSTIVSEWDLVCTLRPLKQMSQTIYMGGVLSGAIIFGGLSDRFGRKALLIWSYFQLATLGTCTAFSPSYVTYCVLRFMTGMAVSGVILNAVSLKVEWIPTKTRTLVGTLSSFFFTFGQMVLAGIAYSLRDWRKLQIAVCAPFFIFFLYSWWYSESARWLVLNRRSDEALKHLHRVAKINGKPEKIEKITLEVLESHMHKEIQSSKGTYTAYDLIRTVVMRRISLCLMIVWFSTSFAYYGLAMDLQKFGVNIYLMQIIFGMVDFPAKLMALGSLTFLGRRVTQGTCLLMSAVMIFANIFVPTDMQSVRTTLACLGKETTIFLGIYNTIITHSLINRLSIIREGCTI
;
A
#
# COMPACT_ATOMS: atom_id res chain seq x y z
N MET A 1 -33.20 15.98 -12.86
CA MET A 1 -33.02 14.78 -12.02
C MET A 1 -31.82 14.01 -12.57
N GLY A 2 -30.93 13.53 -11.71
CA GLY A 2 -29.72 12.81 -12.13
C GLY A 2 -29.82 11.31 -11.87
N PHE A 3 -28.85 10.53 -12.38
CA PHE A 3 -28.79 9.08 -12.16
C PHE A 3 -28.84 8.66 -10.68
N ALA A 4 -28.36 9.51 -9.77
CA ALA A 4 -28.44 9.26 -8.32
C ALA A 4 -29.88 9.24 -7.78
N ASP A 5 -30.80 9.99 -8.40
CA ASP A 5 -32.21 10.03 -8.02
C ASP A 5 -32.91 8.73 -8.43
N LEU A 6 -32.60 8.21 -9.62
CA LEU A 6 -33.06 6.90 -10.09
C LEU A 6 -32.62 5.76 -9.16
N LEU A 7 -31.36 5.79 -8.69
CA LEU A 7 -30.86 4.83 -7.69
C LEU A 7 -31.62 4.90 -6.36
N ASN A 8 -32.02 6.09 -5.92
CA ASN A 8 -32.87 6.26 -4.74
C ASN A 8 -34.26 5.65 -4.97
N GLU A 9 -34.81 5.79 -6.18
CA GLU A 9 -36.10 5.20 -6.52
C GLU A 9 -36.05 3.68 -6.50
N VAL A 10 -35.01 3.06 -7.06
CA VAL A 10 -34.77 1.60 -7.15
C VAL A 10 -34.53 0.92 -5.80
N GLY A 11 -34.35 1.68 -4.72
CA GLY A 11 -34.15 1.12 -3.38
C GLY A 11 -33.14 1.86 -2.52
N GLY A 12 -32.43 2.84 -3.05
CA GLY A 12 -31.38 3.54 -2.31
C GLY A 12 -30.28 2.58 -1.87
N PHE A 13 -29.92 2.59 -0.59
CA PHE A 13 -28.97 1.63 -0.01
C PHE A 13 -29.71 0.36 0.45
N GLY A 14 -30.12 -0.47 -0.51
CA GLY A 14 -30.84 -1.72 -0.28
C GLY A 14 -29.94 -2.95 -0.13
N ARG A 15 -30.55 -4.14 -0.12
CA ARG A 15 -29.86 -5.44 0.06
C ARG A 15 -28.82 -5.69 -1.04
N PHE A 16 -29.13 -5.35 -2.29
CA PHE A 16 -28.19 -5.51 -3.40
C PHE A 16 -26.93 -4.67 -3.18
N GLN A 17 -27.10 -3.39 -2.86
CA GLN A 17 -25.99 -2.46 -2.64
C GLN A 17 -25.12 -2.90 -1.47
N LEU A 18 -25.71 -3.37 -0.37
CA LEU A 18 -24.96 -3.87 0.79
C LEU A 18 -24.13 -5.11 0.42
N ILE A 19 -24.72 -6.09 -0.26
CA ILE A 19 -24.03 -7.32 -0.69
C ILE A 19 -22.91 -6.96 -1.67
N HIS A 20 -23.21 -6.13 -2.67
CA HIS A 20 -22.25 -5.75 -3.72
C HIS A 20 -21.05 -4.98 -3.15
N VAL A 21 -21.29 -4.02 -2.25
CA VAL A 21 -20.25 -3.25 -1.56
C VAL A 21 -19.39 -4.14 -0.69
N THR A 22 -20.00 -5.04 0.07
CA THR A 22 -19.27 -5.96 0.96
C THR A 22 -18.37 -6.88 0.12
N LEU A 23 -18.91 -7.46 -0.95
CA LEU A 23 -18.18 -8.35 -1.85
C LEU A 23 -17.00 -7.65 -2.55
N LEU A 24 -17.16 -6.37 -2.92
CA LEU A 24 -16.08 -5.53 -3.47
C LEU A 24 -15.08 -5.03 -2.41
N SER A 25 -15.42 -5.09 -1.12
CA SER A 25 -14.56 -4.62 -0.04
C SER A 25 -13.72 -5.74 0.58
N ILE A 26 -14.16 -7.00 0.48
CA ILE A 26 -13.40 -8.18 0.91
C ILE A 26 -12.00 -8.25 0.25
N PRO A 27 -11.85 -8.08 -1.09
CA PRO A 27 -10.53 -8.04 -1.71
C PRO A 27 -9.67 -6.88 -1.20
N GLY A 28 -10.31 -5.77 -0.81
CA GLY A 28 -9.67 -4.61 -0.20
C GLY A 28 -8.85 -4.94 1.05
N LEU A 29 -9.21 -5.99 1.79
CA LEU A 29 -8.42 -6.52 2.92
C LEU A 29 -7.00 -6.89 2.47
N LEU A 30 -6.89 -7.72 1.44
CA LEU A 30 -5.61 -8.23 0.95
C LEU A 30 -4.86 -7.21 0.07
N MET A 31 -5.55 -6.20 -0.44
CA MET A 31 -4.92 -5.12 -1.20
C MET A 31 -3.98 -4.25 -0.35
N ALA A 32 -4.35 -3.97 0.90
CA ALA A 32 -3.45 -3.31 1.85
C ALA A 32 -2.16 -4.10 2.05
N SER A 33 -2.29 -5.42 2.02
CA SER A 33 -1.17 -6.32 2.19
C SER A 33 -0.15 -6.16 1.06
N GLN A 34 -0.58 -6.00 -0.19
CA GLN A 34 0.33 -5.89 -1.35
C GLN A 34 1.24 -4.66 -1.29
N ASN A 35 0.71 -3.50 -0.87
CA ASN A 35 1.51 -2.26 -0.77
C ASN A 35 2.56 -2.35 0.34
N LEU A 36 2.20 -2.95 1.48
CA LEU A 36 3.06 -3.02 2.67
C LEU A 36 3.88 -4.31 2.73
N LEU A 37 3.68 -5.23 1.79
CA LEU A 37 4.35 -6.52 1.71
C LEU A 37 5.88 -6.38 1.71
N ASN A 38 6.39 -5.33 1.05
CA ASN A 38 7.82 -5.10 0.93
C ASN A 38 8.52 -4.83 2.27
N ASN A 39 7.79 -4.32 3.27
CA ASN A 39 8.33 -4.13 4.62
C ASN A 39 8.80 -5.46 5.23
N PHE A 40 8.11 -6.56 4.90
CA PHE A 40 8.41 -7.91 5.38
C PHE A 40 9.30 -8.67 4.39
N THR A 41 8.96 -8.65 3.10
CA THR A 41 9.74 -9.43 2.10
C THR A 41 11.14 -8.87 1.89
N ALA A 42 11.33 -7.56 2.03
CA ALA A 42 12.62 -6.89 1.99
C ALA A 42 13.12 -6.51 3.39
N GLY A 43 12.71 -7.27 4.41
CA GLY A 43 13.30 -7.20 5.75
C GLY A 43 14.83 -7.27 5.67
N MET A 44 15.55 -6.40 6.39
CA MET A 44 17.00 -6.48 6.49
C MET A 44 17.32 -7.14 7.83
N PRO A 45 17.57 -8.46 7.85
CA PRO A 45 18.01 -9.11 9.08
C PRO A 45 19.39 -8.58 9.50
N GLY A 46 19.72 -8.77 10.78
CA GLY A 46 21.09 -8.59 11.26
C GLY A 46 22.04 -9.44 10.41
N HIS A 47 23.16 -8.87 9.99
CA HIS A 47 24.10 -9.53 9.09
C HIS A 47 25.53 -9.16 9.44
N HIS A 48 26.43 -10.07 9.10
CA HIS A 48 27.87 -9.88 9.21
C HIS A 48 28.59 -10.64 8.09
N CYS A 49 29.88 -10.35 7.87
CA CYS A 49 30.68 -11.12 6.91
C CYS A 49 30.68 -12.60 7.27
N THR A 50 30.65 -13.46 6.26
CA THR A 50 30.90 -14.90 6.44
C THR A 50 32.32 -15.12 6.95
N ILE A 51 32.44 -15.96 7.98
CA ILE A 51 33.71 -16.39 8.56
C ILE A 51 34.06 -17.81 8.09
N PRO A 52 35.36 -18.16 8.01
CA PRO A 52 35.78 -19.52 7.68
C PRO A 52 35.18 -20.56 8.64
N ASN A 53 34.97 -21.78 8.14
CA ASN A 53 34.28 -22.82 8.90
C ASN A 53 35.00 -23.14 10.21
N ARG A 54 34.26 -23.28 11.32
CA ARG A 54 34.80 -23.51 12.67
C ARG A 54 35.73 -24.72 12.75
N THR A 55 35.44 -25.77 11.97
CA THR A 55 36.28 -26.97 11.87
C THR A 55 37.63 -26.70 11.22
N SER A 56 37.68 -25.82 10.20
CA SER A 56 38.93 -25.40 9.54
C SER A 56 39.78 -24.48 10.43
N ILE A 57 39.12 -23.67 11.27
CA ILE A 57 39.78 -22.80 12.24
C ILE A 57 40.36 -23.64 13.41
N ALA A 58 39.59 -24.61 13.90
CA ALA A 58 40.03 -25.48 14.99
C ALA A 58 41.19 -26.40 14.59
N SER A 59 41.18 -26.91 13.34
CA SER A 59 42.27 -27.75 12.83
C SER A 59 43.55 -26.97 12.53
N SER A 60 43.46 -25.70 12.12
CA SER A 60 44.63 -24.86 11.82
C SER A 60 45.32 -24.33 13.09
N HIS A 61 44.58 -24.15 14.18
CA HIS A 61 45.12 -23.57 15.42
C HIS A 61 45.10 -24.51 16.65
N ASN A 62 44.75 -25.79 16.47
CA ASN A 62 44.68 -26.80 17.55
C ASN A 62 43.85 -26.34 18.77
N PHE A 63 42.74 -25.64 18.53
CA PHE A 63 41.82 -25.22 19.60
C PHE A 63 40.71 -26.25 19.82
N SER A 64 40.29 -26.43 21.08
CA SER A 64 39.11 -27.22 21.40
C SER A 64 37.84 -26.47 20.97
N LEU A 65 36.92 -27.15 20.25
CA LEU A 65 35.70 -26.52 19.71
C LEU A 65 34.74 -26.02 20.81
N SER A 66 34.94 -26.44 22.06
CA SER A 66 34.08 -26.18 23.22
C SER A 66 34.46 -24.94 24.03
N GLU A 67 35.65 -24.36 23.84
CA GLU A 67 36.16 -23.27 24.70
C GLU A 67 35.89 -21.86 24.15
N VAL A 68 35.51 -21.70 22.88
CA VAL A 68 35.40 -20.38 22.22
C VAL A 68 33.95 -20.04 21.92
N ASP A 69 33.46 -18.95 22.54
CA ASP A 69 32.14 -18.36 22.29
C ASP A 69 32.07 -17.72 20.90
N ASP A 70 30.94 -17.86 20.20
CA ASP A 70 30.77 -17.39 18.81
C ASP A 70 30.99 -15.87 18.69
N ARG A 71 30.58 -15.13 19.73
CA ARG A 71 30.78 -13.68 19.79
C ARG A 71 32.25 -13.30 19.94
N GLN A 72 33.06 -14.11 20.61
CA GLN A 72 34.50 -13.88 20.72
C GLN A 72 35.22 -14.24 19.42
N LEU A 73 34.76 -15.29 18.74
CA LEU A 73 35.27 -15.65 17.42
C LEU A 73 35.00 -14.54 16.40
N LEU A 74 33.79 -13.99 16.37
CA LEU A 74 33.41 -12.89 15.48
C LEU A 74 34.29 -11.65 15.68
N ARG A 75 34.76 -11.36 16.91
CA ARG A 75 35.67 -10.23 17.20
C ARG A 75 37.03 -10.33 16.51
N ALA A 76 37.53 -11.54 16.27
CA ALA A 76 38.80 -11.70 15.58
C ALA A 76 38.68 -11.39 14.07
N PHE A 77 37.49 -11.52 13.49
CA PHE A 77 37.29 -11.34 12.05
C PHE A 77 36.63 -10.01 11.70
N ILE A 78 35.78 -9.47 12.58
CA ILE A 78 34.93 -8.31 12.27
C ILE A 78 35.20 -7.18 13.27
N PRO A 79 35.50 -5.96 12.79
CA PRO A 79 35.68 -4.81 13.66
C PRO A 79 34.39 -4.40 14.38
N MET A 80 34.54 -3.76 15.53
CA MET A 80 33.43 -3.19 16.30
C MET A 80 33.23 -1.71 15.96
N ASP A 81 32.00 -1.24 16.13
CA ASP A 81 31.66 0.19 16.01
C ASP A 81 32.43 1.04 17.07
N ALA A 82 32.46 2.36 16.89
CA ALA A 82 33.22 3.28 17.74
C ALA A 82 32.90 3.17 19.24
N ASN A 83 31.69 2.71 19.58
CA ASN A 83 31.23 2.50 20.96
C ASN A 83 31.52 1.09 21.50
N GLY A 84 32.02 0.15 20.69
CA GLY A 84 32.32 -1.23 21.09
C GLY A 84 31.11 -2.13 21.34
N ILE A 85 29.91 -1.70 20.92
CA ILE A 85 28.63 -2.37 21.23
C ILE A 85 28.22 -3.35 20.13
N GLU A 86 28.25 -2.89 18.87
CA GLU A 86 27.86 -3.67 17.70
C GLU A 86 29.05 -3.92 16.77
N PHE A 87 28.99 -5.03 16.01
CA PHE A 87 29.92 -5.32 14.93
C PHE A 87 29.62 -4.46 13.70
N LEU A 88 30.67 -4.02 13.01
CA LEU A 88 30.54 -3.40 11.70
C LEU A 88 29.94 -4.40 10.72
N LYS A 89 28.84 -3.99 10.08
CA LYS A 89 27.99 -4.88 9.30
C LYS A 89 28.50 -5.13 7.89
N CYS A 90 29.50 -4.38 7.41
CA CYS A 90 29.90 -4.35 6.01
C CYS A 90 31.38 -4.62 5.73
N THR A 91 32.19 -4.74 6.77
CA THR A 91 33.65 -4.83 6.67
C THR A 91 34.17 -5.94 7.57
N ARG A 92 35.29 -6.53 7.17
CA ARG A 92 36.09 -7.46 7.99
C ARG A 92 37.54 -7.05 8.00
N TYR A 93 38.29 -7.59 8.94
CA TYR A 93 39.74 -7.51 8.91
C TYR A 93 40.31 -8.35 7.76
N VAL A 94 41.30 -7.81 7.04
CA VAL A 94 42.04 -8.53 5.99
C VAL A 94 42.76 -9.76 6.56
N LYS A 95 43.27 -9.63 7.79
CA LYS A 95 43.86 -10.75 8.56
C LYS A 95 43.13 -10.91 9.88
N ALA A 96 42.82 -12.15 10.24
CA ALA A 96 42.17 -12.48 11.50
C ALA A 96 43.04 -12.02 12.69
N GLN A 97 42.44 -11.23 13.58
CA GLN A 97 43.06 -10.65 14.74
C GLN A 97 42.88 -11.57 15.96
N TRP A 98 43.62 -12.68 15.97
CA TRP A 98 43.57 -13.70 17.03
C TRP A 98 43.92 -13.18 18.42
N HIS A 99 44.64 -12.05 18.50
CA HIS A 99 44.96 -11.40 19.77
C HIS A 99 43.71 -10.89 20.51
N LEU A 100 42.62 -10.59 19.79
CA LEU A 100 41.34 -10.16 20.35
C LEU A 100 40.55 -11.30 21.00
N LEU A 101 40.90 -12.57 20.76
CA LEU A 101 40.30 -13.71 21.46
C LEU A 101 40.80 -13.84 22.91
N LYS A 102 42.01 -13.35 23.20
CA LYS A 102 42.73 -13.66 24.46
C LYS A 102 42.66 -12.55 25.51
N SER A 103 42.24 -11.33 25.17
CA SER A 103 42.27 -10.21 26.12
C SER A 103 40.96 -10.08 26.93
N ASN A 104 41.10 -10.18 28.26
CA ASN A 104 40.07 -9.69 29.18
C ASN A 104 40.02 -8.15 29.10
N ILE A 105 38.81 -7.61 29.12
CA ILE A 105 38.37 -6.29 28.62
C ILE A 105 39.07 -5.05 29.23
N SER A 106 39.98 -5.19 30.20
CA SER A 106 40.53 -4.07 30.98
C SER A 106 41.90 -3.55 30.54
N ALA A 107 42.54 -4.08 29.50
CA ALA A 107 43.93 -3.74 29.16
C ALA A 107 44.17 -3.12 27.76
N ILE A 108 43.18 -2.45 27.16
CA ILE A 108 43.42 -1.68 25.92
C ILE A 108 42.89 -0.25 26.09
N ARG A 109 43.72 0.60 26.69
CA ARG A 109 43.72 2.03 26.39
C ARG A 109 44.55 2.19 25.10
N PRO A 110 44.07 2.90 24.08
CA PRO A 110 44.61 2.83 22.73
C PRO A 110 45.91 3.63 22.66
N THR A 111 47.03 2.95 22.46
CA THR A 111 48.28 3.59 22.03
C THR A 111 48.72 2.94 20.73
N ASN A 112 48.59 3.73 19.66
CA ASN A 112 49.03 3.51 18.28
C ASN A 112 48.13 2.59 17.45
N PHE A 113 47.11 3.20 16.85
CA PHE A 113 46.46 2.70 15.64
C PHE A 113 47.51 2.53 14.54
N THR A 114 48.09 1.34 14.41
CA THR A 114 48.31 0.82 13.06
C THR A 114 46.93 0.47 12.56
N ASP A 115 46.40 1.23 11.61
CA ASP A 115 45.10 0.99 10.99
C ASP A 115 44.98 -0.48 10.64
N PHE A 116 44.15 -1.22 11.39
CA PHE A 116 43.86 -2.60 11.04
C PHE A 116 43.26 -2.55 9.64
N GLU A 117 43.96 -3.09 8.65
CA GLU A 117 43.46 -3.10 7.28
C GLU A 117 42.13 -3.85 7.25
N THR A 118 41.07 -3.13 6.88
CA THR A 118 39.73 -3.68 6.70
C THR A 118 39.39 -3.76 5.22
N GLU A 119 38.75 -4.84 4.81
CA GLU A 119 38.22 -5.02 3.47
C GLU A 119 36.69 -5.23 3.50
N MET A 120 36.06 -5.13 2.34
CA MET A 120 34.66 -5.53 2.18
C MET A 120 34.52 -7.05 2.24
N CYS A 121 33.37 -7.55 2.66
CA CYS A 121 33.15 -9.00 2.70
C CYS A 121 33.12 -9.59 1.27
N LEU A 122 34.16 -10.36 0.91
CA LEU A 122 34.26 -11.02 -0.39
C LEU A 122 33.60 -12.41 -0.40
N ASP A 123 33.60 -13.10 0.75
CA ASP A 123 33.13 -14.49 0.89
C ASP A 123 31.64 -14.60 1.25
N GLY A 124 30.87 -13.55 0.97
CA GLY A 124 29.43 -13.48 1.25
C GLY A 124 29.07 -13.08 2.68
N TRP A 125 27.79 -13.29 3.02
CA TRP A 125 27.18 -12.80 4.26
C TRP A 125 26.52 -13.93 5.05
N THR A 126 26.57 -13.79 6.38
CA THR A 126 25.78 -14.62 7.29
C THR A 126 24.69 -13.75 7.92
N TYR A 127 23.45 -14.23 7.85
CA TYR A 127 22.27 -13.52 8.32
C TYR A 127 21.70 -14.16 9.59
N ASP A 128 21.27 -13.32 10.52
CA ASP A 128 20.51 -13.74 11.68
C ASP A 128 19.09 -14.19 11.25
N LYS A 129 18.69 -15.38 11.71
CA LYS A 129 17.42 -16.03 11.38
C LYS A 129 16.36 -15.92 12.47
N THR A 130 16.63 -15.15 13.52
CA THR A 130 15.70 -14.93 14.65
C THR A 130 14.40 -14.26 14.18
N GLU A 131 14.50 -13.12 13.50
CA GLU A 131 13.35 -12.33 13.03
C GLU A 131 12.81 -12.82 11.67
N PHE A 132 13.69 -13.07 10.69
CA PHE A 132 13.32 -13.50 9.34
C PHE A 132 14.03 -14.81 8.98
N LEU A 133 13.32 -15.77 8.39
CA LEU A 133 13.95 -17.02 7.92
C LEU A 133 14.63 -16.83 6.56
N SER A 134 13.96 -16.11 5.66
CA SER A 134 14.48 -15.73 4.35
C SER A 134 13.78 -14.45 3.89
N THR A 135 14.55 -13.52 3.34
CA THR A 135 14.08 -12.29 2.69
C THR A 135 14.72 -12.13 1.31
N ILE A 136 14.19 -11.25 0.47
CA ILE A 136 14.82 -10.93 -0.81
C ILE A 136 16.23 -10.35 -0.63
N VAL A 137 16.50 -9.78 0.55
CA VAL A 137 17.81 -9.22 0.91
C VAL A 137 18.79 -10.34 1.22
N SER A 138 18.37 -11.34 2.00
CA SER A 138 19.25 -12.47 2.36
C SER A 138 19.46 -13.47 1.24
N GLU A 139 18.55 -13.52 0.26
CA GLU A 139 18.65 -14.48 -0.85
C GLU A 139 19.51 -13.97 -2.01
N TRP A 140 19.52 -12.65 -2.25
CA TRP A 140 20.32 -12.03 -3.31
C TRP A 140 21.41 -11.08 -2.79
N ASP A 141 21.76 -11.19 -1.51
CA ASP A 141 22.81 -10.41 -0.83
C ASP A 141 22.73 -8.89 -1.09
N LEU A 142 21.52 -8.33 -0.95
CA LEU A 142 21.23 -6.91 -1.24
C LEU A 142 21.63 -5.98 -0.08
N VAL A 143 22.88 -6.09 0.34
CA VAL A 143 23.43 -5.50 1.56
C VAL A 143 24.59 -4.55 1.23
N CYS A 144 24.90 -3.63 2.14
CA CYS A 144 26.01 -2.67 2.01
C CYS A 144 25.94 -1.85 0.71
N THR A 145 26.81 -2.10 -0.27
CA THR A 145 26.84 -1.42 -1.57
C THR A 145 25.54 -1.64 -2.35
N LEU A 146 24.90 -2.80 -2.18
CA LEU A 146 23.67 -3.17 -2.87
C LEU A 146 22.39 -2.82 -2.08
N ARG A 147 22.53 -2.16 -0.93
CA ARG A 147 21.39 -1.68 -0.12
C ARG A 147 20.37 -0.84 -0.91
N PRO A 148 20.75 0.03 -1.87
CA PRO A 148 19.78 0.81 -2.64
C PRO A 148 18.82 -0.07 -3.48
N LEU A 149 19.23 -1.29 -3.86
CA LEU A 149 18.37 -2.18 -4.67
C LEU A 149 17.10 -2.58 -3.91
N LYS A 150 17.17 -2.79 -2.59
CA LYS A 150 15.96 -2.99 -1.77
C LYS A 150 14.91 -1.89 -1.99
N GLN A 151 15.35 -0.63 -2.02
CA GLN A 151 14.45 0.51 -2.24
C GLN A 151 13.98 0.57 -3.70
N MET A 152 14.85 0.22 -4.65
CA MET A 152 14.52 0.13 -6.06
C MET A 152 13.35 -0.83 -6.33
N SER A 153 13.29 -1.98 -5.66
CA SER A 153 12.14 -2.90 -5.77
C SER A 153 10.81 -2.22 -5.43
N GLN A 154 10.77 -1.41 -4.38
CA GLN A 154 9.56 -0.67 -3.99
C GLN A 154 9.19 0.40 -5.02
N THR A 155 10.20 1.12 -5.51
CA THR A 155 10.02 2.14 -6.55
C THR A 155 9.48 1.53 -7.84
N ILE A 156 9.98 0.36 -8.24
CA ILE A 156 9.50 -0.37 -9.42
C ILE A 156 8.04 -0.80 -9.23
N TYR A 157 7.69 -1.33 -8.06
CA TYR A 157 6.29 -1.66 -7.75
C TYR A 157 5.37 -0.44 -7.85
N MET A 158 5.76 0.70 -7.26
CA MET A 158 5.00 1.95 -7.35
C MET A 158 4.94 2.52 -8.78
N GLY A 159 6.01 2.36 -9.57
CA GLY A 159 6.02 2.65 -11.00
C GLY A 159 4.97 1.81 -11.74
N GLY A 160 4.85 0.53 -11.39
CA GLY A 160 3.79 -0.35 -11.88
C GLY A 160 2.40 0.15 -11.51
N VAL A 161 2.18 0.58 -10.26
CA VAL A 161 0.90 1.16 -9.81
C VAL A 161 0.54 2.41 -10.64
N LEU A 162 1.51 3.28 -10.92
CA LEU A 162 1.31 4.47 -11.76
C LEU A 162 0.95 4.10 -13.19
N SER A 163 1.72 3.22 -13.83
CA SER A 163 1.44 2.75 -15.19
C SER A 163 0.07 2.07 -15.28
N GLY A 164 -0.27 1.24 -14.29
CA GLY A 164 -1.58 0.60 -14.18
C GLY A 164 -2.71 1.60 -14.02
N ALA A 165 -2.51 2.70 -13.30
CA ALA A 165 -3.54 3.71 -13.10
C ALA A 165 -3.92 4.39 -14.42
N ILE A 166 -2.93 4.71 -15.26
CA ILE A 166 -3.12 5.35 -16.56
C ILE A 166 -3.78 4.36 -17.54
N ILE A 167 -3.24 3.15 -17.62
CA ILE A 167 -3.69 2.13 -18.59
C ILE A 167 -5.07 1.60 -18.22
N PHE A 168 -5.24 1.05 -17.02
CA PHE A 168 -6.53 0.49 -16.59
C PHE A 168 -7.59 1.56 -16.35
N GLY A 169 -7.20 2.78 -15.97
CA GLY A 169 -8.11 3.92 -15.94
C GLY A 169 -8.75 4.18 -17.31
N GLY A 170 -7.92 4.41 -18.34
CA GLY A 170 -8.42 4.67 -19.69
C GLY A 170 -9.14 3.48 -20.34
N LEU A 171 -8.67 2.26 -20.09
CA LEU A 171 -9.34 1.06 -20.59
C LEU A 171 -10.70 0.83 -19.89
N SER A 172 -10.88 1.24 -18.63
CA SER A 172 -12.11 0.98 -17.86
C SER A 172 -13.31 1.71 -18.42
N ASP A 173 -13.05 2.86 -19.04
CA ASP A 173 -14.07 3.64 -19.73
C ASP A 173 -14.45 3.04 -21.09
N ARG A 174 -13.55 2.31 -21.74
CA ARG A 174 -13.82 1.67 -23.05
C ARG A 174 -14.41 0.28 -22.94
N PHE A 175 -13.83 -0.57 -22.09
CA PHE A 175 -14.17 -2.00 -21.99
C PHE A 175 -15.11 -2.35 -20.83
N GLY A 176 -15.35 -1.41 -19.92
CA GLY A 176 -16.20 -1.61 -18.75
C GLY A 176 -15.39 -1.88 -17.49
N ARG A 177 -16.03 -1.66 -16.35
CA ARG A 177 -15.38 -1.71 -15.04
C ARG A 177 -15.27 -3.16 -14.57
N LYS A 178 -16.28 -4.00 -14.85
CA LYS A 178 -16.27 -5.43 -14.45
C LYS A 178 -15.19 -6.20 -15.20
N ALA A 179 -15.12 -6.04 -16.52
CA ALA A 179 -14.20 -6.79 -17.36
C ALA A 179 -12.74 -6.56 -16.94
N LEU A 180 -12.36 -5.30 -16.71
CA LEU A 180 -11.03 -4.98 -16.21
C LEU A 180 -10.80 -5.43 -14.78
N LEU A 181 -11.80 -5.36 -13.91
CA LEU A 181 -11.66 -5.85 -12.55
C LEU A 181 -11.35 -7.37 -12.53
N ILE A 182 -12.06 -8.16 -13.36
CA ILE A 182 -11.81 -9.59 -13.55
C ILE A 182 -10.38 -9.82 -14.04
N TRP A 183 -9.96 -9.08 -15.08
CA TRP A 183 -8.61 -9.18 -15.64
C TRP A 183 -7.53 -8.83 -14.60
N SER A 184 -7.71 -7.74 -13.86
CA SER A 184 -6.76 -7.31 -12.84
C SER A 184 -6.66 -8.33 -11.69
N TYR A 185 -7.76 -8.99 -11.29
CA TYR A 185 -7.68 -10.08 -10.32
C TYR A 185 -6.89 -11.27 -10.84
N PHE A 186 -7.13 -11.68 -12.08
CA PHE A 186 -6.38 -12.76 -12.70
C PHE A 186 -4.90 -12.44 -12.81
N GLN A 187 -4.56 -11.24 -13.29
CA GLN A 187 -3.19 -10.76 -13.41
C GLN A 187 -2.49 -10.68 -12.06
N LEU A 188 -3.17 -10.20 -11.02
CA LEU A 188 -2.62 -10.11 -9.66
C LEU A 188 -2.38 -11.50 -9.05
N ALA A 189 -3.33 -12.42 -9.21
CA ALA A 189 -3.22 -13.78 -8.68
C ALA A 189 -2.09 -14.57 -9.36
N THR A 190 -2.01 -14.51 -10.69
CA THR A 190 -0.99 -15.22 -11.48
C THR A 190 0.39 -14.63 -11.29
N LEU A 191 0.58 -13.33 -11.58
CA LEU A 191 1.91 -12.71 -11.50
C LEU A 191 2.40 -12.56 -10.07
N GLY A 192 1.49 -12.33 -9.12
CA GLY A 192 1.81 -12.25 -7.69
C GLY A 192 2.30 -13.59 -7.14
N THR A 193 1.70 -14.71 -7.53
CA THR A 193 2.19 -16.05 -7.14
C THR A 193 3.46 -16.45 -7.88
N CYS A 194 3.57 -16.14 -9.18
CA CYS A 194 4.81 -16.33 -9.94
C CYS A 194 6.01 -15.58 -9.33
N THR A 195 5.77 -14.43 -8.69
CA THR A 195 6.82 -13.66 -7.99
C THR A 195 7.51 -14.49 -6.91
N ALA A 196 6.78 -15.40 -6.24
CA ALA A 196 7.36 -16.28 -5.23
C ALA A 196 8.29 -17.35 -5.79
N PHE A 197 8.29 -17.58 -7.11
CA PHE A 197 9.14 -18.55 -7.81
C PHE A 197 10.25 -17.87 -8.62
N SER A 198 10.44 -16.55 -8.46
CA SER A 198 11.47 -15.83 -9.21
C SER A 198 12.88 -16.35 -8.88
N PRO A 199 13.69 -16.74 -9.88
CA PRO A 199 15.05 -17.21 -9.67
C PRO A 199 16.06 -16.07 -9.53
N SER A 200 15.76 -14.89 -10.10
CA SER A 200 16.63 -13.73 -10.09
C SER A 200 15.92 -12.47 -9.59
N TYR A 201 16.70 -11.53 -9.06
CA TYR A 201 16.22 -10.21 -8.62
C TYR A 201 15.55 -9.41 -9.75
N VAL A 202 16.06 -9.52 -10.99
CA VAL A 202 15.49 -8.83 -12.16
C VAL A 202 14.11 -9.40 -12.48
N THR A 203 13.96 -10.73 -12.52
CA THR A 203 12.66 -11.38 -12.75
C THR A 203 11.66 -11.00 -11.66
N TYR A 204 12.11 -10.96 -10.40
CA TYR A 204 11.30 -10.48 -9.28
C TYR A 204 10.81 -9.04 -9.49
N CYS A 205 11.69 -8.13 -9.92
CA CYS A 205 11.33 -6.73 -10.18
C CYS A 205 10.30 -6.59 -11.30
N VAL A 206 10.45 -7.32 -12.41
CA VAL A 206 9.50 -7.29 -13.52
C VAL A 206 8.12 -7.82 -13.08
N LEU A 207 8.09 -8.93 -12.34
CA LEU A 207 6.84 -9.48 -11.82
C LEU A 207 6.18 -8.55 -10.80
N ARG A 208 6.97 -7.91 -9.94
CA ARG A 208 6.48 -6.87 -9.00
C ARG A 208 5.91 -5.65 -9.71
N PHE A 209 6.54 -5.19 -10.80
CA PHE A 209 6.02 -4.10 -11.62
C PHE A 209 4.63 -4.45 -12.17
N MET A 210 4.50 -5.63 -12.77
CA MET A 210 3.23 -6.09 -13.35
C MET A 210 2.15 -6.36 -12.29
N THR A 211 2.56 -6.82 -11.11
CA THR A 211 1.68 -6.98 -9.93
C THR A 211 1.18 -5.61 -9.45
N GLY A 212 2.05 -4.60 -9.40
CA GLY A 212 1.68 -3.21 -9.09
C GLY A 212 0.68 -2.62 -10.10
N MET A 213 0.86 -2.90 -11.39
CA MET A 213 -0.12 -2.52 -12.41
C MET A 213 -1.49 -3.13 -12.13
N ALA A 214 -1.54 -4.43 -11.85
CA ALA A 214 -2.78 -5.14 -11.54
C ALA A 214 -3.46 -4.58 -10.27
N VAL A 215 -2.67 -4.28 -9.22
CA VAL A 215 -3.16 -3.65 -7.99
C VAL A 215 -3.90 -2.35 -8.27
N SER A 216 -3.31 -1.47 -9.09
CA SER A 216 -3.95 -0.21 -9.47
C SER A 216 -5.27 -0.42 -10.21
N GLY A 217 -5.30 -1.39 -11.14
CA GLY A 217 -6.52 -1.78 -11.85
C GLY A 217 -7.63 -2.27 -10.92
N VAL A 218 -7.30 -3.07 -9.90
CA VAL A 218 -8.26 -3.50 -8.87
C VAL A 218 -8.80 -2.30 -8.10
N ILE A 219 -7.92 -1.40 -7.61
CA ILE A 219 -8.33 -0.25 -6.80
C ILE A 219 -9.27 0.67 -7.58
N LEU A 220 -8.88 1.08 -8.79
CA LEU A 220 -9.66 2.02 -9.59
C LEU A 220 -11.02 1.45 -9.97
N ASN A 221 -11.04 0.23 -10.53
CA ASN A 221 -12.28 -0.38 -11.01
C ASN A 221 -13.22 -0.73 -9.84
N ALA A 222 -12.70 -1.21 -8.70
CA ALA A 222 -13.54 -1.52 -7.54
C ALA A 222 -14.14 -0.26 -6.91
N VAL A 223 -13.39 0.85 -6.83
CA VAL A 223 -13.92 2.13 -6.32
C VAL A 223 -14.97 2.69 -7.27
N SER A 224 -14.71 2.72 -8.57
CA SER A 224 -15.67 3.19 -9.58
C SER A 224 -16.98 2.39 -9.53
N LEU A 225 -16.88 1.05 -9.50
CA LEU A 225 -18.07 0.19 -9.46
C LEU A 225 -18.88 0.37 -8.18
N LYS A 226 -18.22 0.55 -7.02
CA LYS A 226 -18.90 0.90 -5.76
C LYS A 226 -19.65 2.22 -5.91
N VAL A 227 -18.98 3.29 -6.33
CA VAL A 227 -19.57 4.64 -6.37
C VAL A 227 -20.72 4.75 -7.37
N GLU A 228 -20.65 4.02 -8.49
CA GLU A 228 -21.67 4.02 -9.53
C GLU A 228 -22.96 3.29 -9.11
N TRP A 229 -22.89 2.33 -8.18
CA TRP A 229 -24.07 1.61 -7.64
C TRP A 229 -24.63 2.20 -6.33
N ILE A 230 -24.04 3.26 -5.78
CA ILE A 230 -24.40 3.84 -4.48
C ILE A 230 -24.91 5.29 -4.64
N PRO A 231 -26.04 5.64 -4.00
CA PRO A 231 -26.56 7.01 -4.00
C PRO A 231 -25.62 7.97 -3.27
N THR A 232 -25.60 9.24 -3.67
CA THR A 232 -24.65 10.26 -3.20
C THR A 232 -24.60 10.44 -1.68
N LYS A 233 -25.74 10.27 -0.98
CA LYS A 233 -25.84 10.44 0.49
C LYS A 233 -25.06 9.38 1.28
N THR A 234 -24.96 8.15 0.79
CA THR A 234 -24.31 7.03 1.52
C THR A 234 -22.88 6.73 1.06
N ARG A 235 -22.38 7.43 0.04
CA ARG A 235 -21.01 7.26 -0.47
C ARG A 235 -19.93 7.50 0.59
N THR A 236 -20.13 8.47 1.48
CA THR A 236 -19.19 8.77 2.57
C THR A 236 -19.08 7.58 3.53
N LEU A 237 -20.23 7.04 3.97
CA LEU A 237 -20.29 5.88 4.86
C LEU A 237 -19.62 4.64 4.23
N VAL A 238 -19.92 4.34 2.96
CA VAL A 238 -19.34 3.18 2.26
C VAL A 238 -17.84 3.36 1.99
N GLY A 239 -17.40 4.58 1.70
CA GLY A 239 -15.99 4.91 1.60
C GLY A 239 -15.25 4.61 2.91
N THR A 240 -15.77 5.13 4.02
CA THR A 240 -15.19 4.88 5.36
C THR A 240 -15.21 3.39 5.73
N LEU A 241 -16.32 2.68 5.46
CA LEU A 241 -16.40 1.23 5.69
C LEU A 241 -15.34 0.47 4.88
N SER A 242 -15.17 0.81 3.59
CA SER A 242 -14.10 0.24 2.75
C SER A 242 -12.70 0.53 3.32
N SER A 243 -12.49 1.72 3.90
CA SER A 243 -11.24 2.07 4.54
C SER A 243 -10.98 1.27 5.81
N PHE A 244 -12.00 0.86 6.57
CA PHE A 244 -11.83 -0.05 7.71
C PHE A 244 -11.38 -1.43 7.25
N PHE A 245 -11.96 -1.96 6.17
CA PHE A 245 -11.48 -3.22 5.57
C PHE A 245 -9.98 -3.12 5.22
N PHE A 246 -9.54 -2.01 4.62
CA PHE A 246 -8.11 -1.82 4.31
C PHE A 246 -7.20 -1.88 5.55
N THR A 247 -7.58 -1.20 6.64
CA THR A 247 -6.79 -1.23 7.90
C THR A 247 -6.82 -2.59 8.57
N PHE A 248 -7.97 -3.26 8.60
CA PHE A 248 -8.04 -4.61 9.13
C PHE A 248 -7.15 -5.56 8.33
N GLY A 249 -7.13 -5.42 7.01
CA GLY A 249 -6.22 -6.13 6.12
C GLY A 249 -4.74 -5.92 6.42
N GLN A 250 -4.35 -4.68 6.77
CA GLN A 250 -3.00 -4.36 7.22
C GLN A 250 -2.59 -5.14 8.48
N MET A 251 -3.52 -5.27 9.45
CA MET A 251 -3.28 -6.03 10.67
C MET A 251 -3.20 -7.54 10.41
N VAL A 252 -4.09 -8.04 9.53
CA VAL A 252 -4.06 -9.44 9.09
C VAL A 252 -2.72 -9.78 8.42
N LEU A 253 -2.17 -8.88 7.59
CA LEU A 253 -0.84 -9.07 7.01
C LEU A 253 0.23 -9.25 8.10
N ALA A 254 0.21 -8.43 9.16
CA ALA A 254 1.20 -8.54 10.23
C ALA A 254 1.15 -9.93 10.90
N GLY A 255 -0.05 -10.46 11.15
CA GLY A 255 -0.24 -11.81 11.71
C GLY A 255 0.22 -12.93 10.77
N ILE A 256 -0.10 -12.82 9.47
CA ILE A 256 0.37 -13.77 8.44
C ILE A 256 1.89 -13.73 8.33
N ALA A 257 2.49 -12.53 8.31
CA ALA A 257 3.93 -12.34 8.19
C ALA A 257 4.70 -12.81 9.43
N TYR A 258 4.09 -12.74 10.63
CA TYR A 258 4.65 -13.32 11.85
C TYR A 258 4.67 -14.85 11.79
N SER A 259 3.60 -15.45 11.25
CA SER A 259 3.47 -16.90 11.09
C SER A 259 4.38 -17.44 9.97
N LEU A 260 4.48 -16.70 8.86
CA LEU A 260 5.24 -17.05 7.66
C LEU A 260 6.43 -16.09 7.50
N ARG A 261 7.54 -16.41 8.17
CA ARG A 261 8.80 -15.65 8.14
C ARG A 261 9.64 -15.86 6.87
N ASP A 262 9.13 -16.61 5.90
CA ASP A 262 9.73 -16.87 4.59
C ASP A 262 9.00 -16.03 3.53
N TRP A 263 9.74 -15.16 2.85
CA TRP A 263 9.17 -14.22 1.90
C TRP A 263 8.45 -14.89 0.73
N ARG A 264 8.88 -16.08 0.28
CA ARG A 264 8.24 -16.80 -0.84
C ARG A 264 6.86 -17.32 -0.41
N LYS A 265 6.78 -17.92 0.78
CA LYS A 265 5.50 -18.41 1.35
C LYS A 265 4.55 -17.26 1.66
N LEU A 266 5.09 -16.16 2.20
CA LEU A 266 4.31 -14.96 2.48
C LEU A 266 3.71 -14.35 1.20
N GLN A 267 4.49 -14.27 0.12
CA GLN A 267 4.03 -13.81 -1.18
C GLN A 267 2.88 -14.67 -1.71
N ILE A 268 2.99 -16.01 -1.63
CA ILE A 268 1.91 -16.94 -2.05
C ILE A 268 0.67 -16.75 -1.17
N ALA A 269 0.83 -16.68 0.15
CA ALA A 269 -0.29 -16.54 1.09
C ALA A 269 -1.12 -15.27 0.84
N VAL A 270 -0.47 -14.17 0.44
CA VAL A 270 -1.14 -12.91 0.13
C VAL A 270 -1.76 -12.90 -1.28
N CYS A 271 -1.13 -13.56 -2.26
CA CYS A 271 -1.59 -13.52 -3.65
C CYS A 271 -2.61 -14.62 -4.00
N ALA A 272 -2.51 -15.80 -3.40
CA ALA A 272 -3.36 -16.95 -3.72
C ALA A 272 -4.87 -16.70 -3.50
N PRO A 273 -5.33 -15.99 -2.44
CA PRO A 273 -6.76 -15.74 -2.27
C PRO A 273 -7.38 -14.90 -3.41
N PHE A 274 -6.59 -14.17 -4.19
CA PHE A 274 -7.09 -13.43 -5.35
C PHE A 274 -7.61 -14.37 -6.47
N PHE A 275 -7.24 -15.65 -6.50
CA PHE A 275 -7.91 -16.63 -7.38
C PHE A 275 -9.38 -16.84 -7.01
N ILE A 276 -9.69 -16.87 -5.70
CA ILE A 276 -11.08 -16.96 -5.23
C ILE A 276 -11.85 -15.70 -5.64
N PHE A 277 -11.20 -14.54 -5.52
CA PHE A 277 -11.80 -13.25 -5.91
C PHE A 277 -12.05 -13.17 -7.41
N PHE A 278 -11.14 -13.70 -8.22
CA PHE A 278 -11.33 -13.87 -9.65
C PHE A 278 -12.55 -14.75 -9.95
N LEU A 279 -12.69 -15.93 -9.32
CA LEU A 279 -13.80 -16.84 -9.59
C LEU A 279 -15.16 -16.22 -9.29
N TYR A 280 -15.34 -15.58 -8.14
CA TYR A 280 -16.63 -14.99 -7.82
C TYR A 280 -16.88 -13.65 -8.52
N SER A 281 -15.86 -12.99 -9.08
CA SER A 281 -16.02 -11.69 -9.75
C SER A 281 -16.93 -11.74 -10.99
N TRP A 282 -17.19 -12.94 -11.54
CA TRP A 282 -18.22 -13.14 -12.55
C TRP A 282 -19.63 -12.75 -12.10
N TRP A 283 -19.91 -12.81 -10.79
CA TRP A 283 -21.20 -12.46 -10.21
C TRP A 283 -21.50 -10.95 -10.24
N TYR A 284 -20.47 -10.10 -10.37
CA TYR A 284 -20.68 -8.65 -10.36
C TYR A 284 -21.58 -8.20 -11.51
N SER A 285 -22.50 -7.28 -11.24
CA SER A 285 -23.18 -6.52 -12.30
C SER A 285 -22.25 -5.44 -12.80
N GLU A 286 -22.22 -5.25 -14.12
CA GLU A 286 -21.58 -4.08 -14.74
C GLU A 286 -22.28 -2.80 -14.28
N SER A 287 -21.60 -1.67 -14.40
CA SER A 287 -22.18 -0.38 -14.08
C SER A 287 -23.33 -0.01 -15.02
N ALA A 288 -24.52 0.21 -14.45
CA ALA A 288 -25.67 0.68 -15.21
C ALA A 288 -25.41 2.05 -15.86
N ARG A 289 -24.65 2.93 -15.20
CA ARG A 289 -24.25 4.24 -15.75
C ARG A 289 -23.36 4.08 -16.99
N TRP A 290 -22.37 3.19 -16.92
CA TRP A 290 -21.48 2.92 -18.05
C TRP A 290 -22.20 2.31 -19.24
N LEU A 291 -23.12 1.35 -18.98
CA LEU A 291 -23.91 0.70 -20.03
C LEU A 291 -24.75 1.72 -20.83
N VAL A 292 -25.38 2.68 -20.17
CA VAL A 292 -26.14 3.75 -20.84
C VAL A 292 -25.22 4.64 -21.68
N LEU A 293 -24.06 5.05 -21.15
CA LEU A 293 -23.10 5.88 -21.88
C LEU A 293 -22.52 5.17 -23.12
N ASN A 294 -22.39 3.85 -23.08
CA ASN A 294 -21.93 3.02 -24.19
C ASN A 294 -23.04 2.53 -25.13
N ARG A 295 -24.22 3.17 -25.11
CA ARG A 295 -25.38 2.86 -25.97
C ARG A 295 -25.96 1.45 -25.79
N ARG A 296 -25.76 0.85 -24.60
CA ARG A 296 -26.37 -0.43 -24.20
C ARG A 296 -27.46 -0.20 -23.16
N SER A 297 -28.41 0.68 -23.47
CA SER A 297 -29.50 1.08 -22.57
C SER A 297 -30.38 -0.12 -22.15
N ASP A 298 -30.59 -1.10 -23.05
CA ASP A 298 -31.38 -2.31 -22.76
C ASP A 298 -30.75 -3.19 -21.68
N GLU A 299 -29.42 -3.39 -21.74
CA GLU A 299 -28.69 -4.15 -20.72
C GLU A 299 -28.73 -3.40 -19.39
N ALA A 300 -28.53 -2.08 -19.41
CA ALA A 300 -28.60 -1.25 -18.21
C ALA A 300 -29.96 -1.37 -17.50
N LEU A 301 -31.06 -1.36 -18.28
CA LEU A 301 -32.42 -1.50 -17.76
C LEU A 301 -32.65 -2.90 -17.15
N LYS A 302 -32.19 -3.97 -17.81
CA LYS A 302 -32.22 -5.33 -17.24
C LYS A 302 -31.48 -5.42 -15.91
N HIS A 303 -30.31 -4.79 -15.80
CA HIS A 303 -29.56 -4.74 -14.54
C HIS A 303 -30.31 -3.95 -13.46
N LEU A 304 -30.88 -2.79 -13.79
CA LEU A 304 -31.68 -1.99 -12.85
C LEU A 304 -32.93 -2.73 -12.36
N HIS A 305 -33.63 -3.44 -13.25
CA HIS A 305 -34.78 -4.28 -12.89
C HIS A 305 -34.38 -5.42 -11.95
N ARG A 306 -33.25 -6.09 -12.21
CA ARG A 306 -32.69 -7.10 -11.30
C ARG A 306 -32.41 -6.52 -9.92
N VAL A 307 -31.84 -5.31 -9.86
CA VAL A 307 -31.56 -4.63 -8.58
C VAL A 307 -32.85 -4.22 -7.86
N ALA A 308 -33.85 -3.69 -8.57
CA ALA A 308 -35.16 -3.38 -8.01
C ALA A 308 -35.84 -4.63 -7.40
N LYS A 309 -35.74 -5.77 -8.08
CA LYS A 309 -36.26 -7.06 -7.59
C LYS A 309 -35.56 -7.53 -6.32
N ILE A 310 -34.23 -7.47 -6.26
CA ILE A 310 -33.44 -7.85 -5.07
C ILE A 310 -33.70 -6.91 -3.89
N ASN A 311 -33.97 -5.63 -4.18
CA ASN A 311 -34.32 -4.63 -3.17
C ASN A 311 -35.80 -4.66 -2.75
N GLY A 312 -36.62 -5.57 -3.29
CA GLY A 312 -38.01 -5.73 -2.91
C GLY A 312 -38.92 -4.60 -3.39
N LYS A 313 -38.59 -3.93 -4.50
CA LYS A 313 -39.41 -2.87 -5.12
C LYS A 313 -39.85 -3.25 -6.55
N PRO A 314 -40.61 -4.34 -6.74
CA PRO A 314 -41.04 -4.77 -8.06
C PRO A 314 -41.99 -3.78 -8.74
N GLU A 315 -42.79 -3.04 -7.98
CA GLU A 315 -43.76 -2.05 -8.51
C GLU A 315 -43.13 -0.87 -9.25
N LYS A 316 -41.83 -0.60 -9.00
CA LYS A 316 -41.09 0.44 -9.70
C LYS A 316 -40.45 -0.04 -11.00
N ILE A 317 -40.47 -1.35 -11.28
CA ILE A 317 -39.92 -1.94 -12.50
C ILE A 317 -40.66 -1.40 -13.73
N GLU A 318 -42.00 -1.32 -13.67
CA GLU A 318 -42.83 -0.79 -14.76
C GLU A 318 -42.65 0.72 -14.97
N LYS A 319 -42.30 1.46 -13.91
CA LYS A 319 -42.05 2.91 -13.99
C LYS A 319 -40.67 3.25 -14.56
N ILE A 320 -39.73 2.32 -14.52
CA ILE A 320 -38.37 2.51 -15.06
C ILE A 320 -38.36 1.95 -16.48
N THR A 321 -38.76 2.78 -17.43
CA THR A 321 -38.66 2.51 -18.88
C THR A 321 -37.35 3.07 -19.43
N LEU A 322 -36.99 2.66 -20.66
CA LEU A 322 -35.82 3.20 -21.37
C LEU A 322 -35.86 4.72 -21.47
N GLU A 323 -37.03 5.30 -21.73
CA GLU A 323 -37.24 6.74 -21.86
C GLU A 323 -36.96 7.49 -20.54
N VAL A 324 -37.38 6.91 -19.41
CA VAL A 324 -37.09 7.48 -18.08
C VAL A 324 -35.60 7.39 -17.78
N LEU A 325 -34.94 6.30 -18.14
CA LEU A 325 -33.49 6.14 -17.95
C LEU A 325 -32.69 7.13 -18.81
N GLU A 326 -33.03 7.25 -20.10
CA GLU A 326 -32.37 8.15 -21.03
C GLU A 326 -32.63 9.62 -20.69
N SER A 327 -33.83 9.99 -20.24
CA SER A 327 -34.12 11.36 -19.78
C SER A 327 -33.31 11.75 -18.55
N HIS A 328 -33.13 10.84 -17.58
CA HIS A 328 -32.30 11.08 -16.38
C HIS A 328 -30.80 11.17 -16.70
N MET A 329 -30.36 10.59 -17.82
CA MET A 329 -28.97 10.58 -18.26
C MET A 329 -28.71 11.48 -19.47
N HIS A 330 -29.72 12.16 -20.02
CA HIS A 330 -29.62 12.90 -21.29
C HIS A 330 -28.48 13.93 -21.29
N LYS A 331 -28.32 14.66 -20.18
CA LYS A 331 -27.21 15.61 -19.99
C LYS A 331 -25.84 14.92 -19.97
N GLU A 332 -25.72 13.77 -19.32
CA GLU A 332 -24.46 13.01 -19.26
C GLU A 332 -24.13 12.38 -20.63
N ILE A 333 -25.16 11.90 -21.34
CA ILE A 333 -25.05 11.36 -22.70
C ILE A 333 -24.60 12.46 -23.67
N GLN A 334 -25.19 13.65 -23.62
CA GLN A 334 -24.79 14.79 -24.45
C GLN A 334 -23.37 15.26 -24.14
N SER A 335 -23.00 15.33 -22.86
CA SER A 335 -21.62 15.62 -22.45
C SER A 335 -20.66 14.57 -22.99
N SER A 336 -21.00 13.28 -22.89
CA SER A 336 -20.13 12.17 -23.30
C SER A 336 -19.84 12.11 -24.81
N LYS A 337 -20.55 12.86 -25.66
CA LYS A 337 -20.30 12.93 -27.11
C LYS A 337 -19.01 13.71 -27.45
N GLY A 338 -18.46 14.49 -26.51
CA GLY A 338 -17.18 15.18 -26.69
C GLY A 338 -15.97 14.28 -26.46
N THR A 339 -14.96 14.34 -27.33
CA THR A 339 -13.65 13.72 -27.09
C THR A 339 -12.87 14.53 -26.05
N TYR A 340 -13.08 14.21 -24.77
CA TYR A 340 -12.31 14.83 -23.69
C TYR A 340 -10.96 14.14 -23.53
N THR A 341 -9.90 14.94 -23.57
CA THR A 341 -8.52 14.46 -23.37
C THR A 341 -7.98 14.99 -22.04
N ALA A 342 -6.95 14.35 -21.48
CA ALA A 342 -6.26 14.84 -20.27
C ALA A 342 -5.79 16.31 -20.40
N TYR A 343 -5.55 16.78 -21.63
CA TYR A 343 -5.23 18.18 -21.91
C TYR A 343 -6.36 19.16 -21.54
N ASP A 344 -7.62 18.74 -21.60
CA ASP A 344 -8.77 19.59 -21.27
C ASP A 344 -8.86 19.91 -19.77
N LEU A 345 -8.22 19.10 -18.90
CA LEU A 345 -8.11 19.40 -17.46
C LEU A 345 -7.28 20.67 -17.21
N ILE A 346 -6.32 20.97 -18.08
CA ILE A 346 -5.39 22.10 -17.94
C ILE A 346 -5.87 23.30 -18.75
N ARG A 347 -6.72 23.06 -19.76
CA ARG A 347 -7.20 24.06 -20.72
C ARG A 347 -8.02 25.19 -20.08
N THR A 348 -8.89 24.87 -19.11
CA THR A 348 -9.73 25.89 -18.46
C THR A 348 -9.14 26.28 -17.10
N VAL A 349 -9.10 27.60 -16.82
CA VAL A 349 -8.46 28.15 -15.61
C VAL A 349 -9.05 27.57 -14.31
N VAL A 350 -10.36 27.33 -14.29
CA VAL A 350 -11.06 26.74 -13.14
C VAL A 350 -10.65 25.27 -12.94
N MET A 351 -10.68 24.45 -14.00
CA MET A 351 -10.28 23.04 -13.91
C MET A 351 -8.80 22.90 -13.60
N ARG A 352 -7.94 23.76 -14.16
CA ARG A 352 -6.50 23.78 -13.88
C ARG A 352 -6.24 24.05 -12.40
N ARG A 353 -6.90 25.05 -11.81
CA ARG A 353 -6.75 25.39 -10.38
C ARG A 353 -7.21 24.25 -9.48
N ILE A 354 -8.32 23.59 -9.82
CA ILE A 354 -8.84 22.45 -9.06
C ILE A 354 -7.89 21.25 -9.19
N SER A 355 -7.46 20.92 -10.41
CA SER A 355 -6.59 19.78 -10.69
C SER A 355 -5.22 19.94 -10.02
N LEU A 356 -4.59 21.12 -10.11
CA LEU A 356 -3.31 21.39 -9.44
C LEU A 356 -3.44 21.31 -7.91
N CYS A 357 -4.51 21.88 -7.34
CA CYS A 357 -4.75 21.81 -5.90
C CYS A 357 -4.92 20.35 -5.44
N LEU A 358 -5.70 19.56 -6.18
CA LEU A 358 -5.87 18.13 -5.89
C LEU A 358 -4.56 17.36 -6.01
N MET A 359 -3.76 17.62 -7.05
CA MET A 359 -2.45 16.98 -7.24
C MET A 359 -1.51 17.26 -6.07
N ILE A 360 -1.39 18.51 -5.63
CA ILE A 360 -0.52 18.89 -4.50
C ILE A 360 -0.99 18.22 -3.20
N VAL A 361 -2.30 18.23 -2.95
CA VAL A 361 -2.89 17.61 -1.76
C VAL A 361 -2.67 16.09 -1.78
N TRP A 362 -2.91 15.43 -2.91
CA TRP A 362 -2.69 13.98 -3.07
C TRP A 362 -1.21 13.63 -2.90
N PHE A 363 -0.32 14.42 -3.49
CA PHE A 363 1.12 14.24 -3.37
C PHE A 363 1.56 14.35 -1.91
N SER A 364 1.21 15.43 -1.22
CA SER A 364 1.57 15.66 0.19
C SER A 364 1.05 14.54 1.09
N THR A 365 -0.23 14.17 0.94
CA THR A 365 -0.85 13.09 1.73
C THR A 365 -0.18 11.73 1.47
N SER A 366 0.10 11.41 0.20
CA SER A 366 0.74 10.13 -0.17
C SER A 366 2.18 10.07 0.30
N PHE A 367 2.93 11.16 0.17
CA PHE A 367 4.32 11.26 0.60
C PHE A 367 4.46 11.05 2.11
N ALA A 368 3.66 11.76 2.91
CA ALA A 368 3.67 11.61 4.36
C ALA A 368 3.22 10.19 4.80
N TYR A 369 2.16 9.64 4.19
CA TYR A 369 1.67 8.30 4.53
C TYR A 369 2.69 7.20 4.21
N TYR A 370 3.15 7.13 2.96
CA TYR A 370 4.08 6.07 2.54
C TYR A 370 5.48 6.26 3.12
N GLY A 371 5.93 7.50 3.33
CA GLY A 371 7.22 7.77 3.98
C GLY A 371 7.30 7.18 5.39
N LEU A 372 6.24 7.34 6.19
CA LEU A 372 6.18 6.76 7.54
C LEU A 372 5.84 5.27 7.54
N ALA A 373 4.95 4.83 6.65
CA ALA A 373 4.49 3.44 6.61
C ALA A 373 5.53 2.45 6.04
N MET A 374 6.48 2.91 5.22
CA MET A 374 7.50 2.06 4.60
C MET A 374 8.80 1.97 5.41
N ASP A 375 8.98 2.83 6.43
CA ASP A 375 10.23 2.91 7.21
C ASP A 375 10.08 2.33 8.63
N LEU A 376 9.37 1.21 8.75
CA LEU A 376 9.05 0.58 10.03
C LEU A 376 10.29 0.14 10.83
N GLN A 377 11.39 -0.16 10.14
CA GLN A 377 12.61 -0.70 10.76
C GLN A 377 13.37 0.31 11.61
N LYS A 378 13.12 1.62 11.43
CA LYS A 378 13.84 2.67 12.19
C LYS A 378 13.27 2.93 13.59
N PHE A 379 12.11 2.36 13.92
CA PHE A 379 11.42 2.62 15.18
C PHE A 379 11.93 1.78 16.36
N GLY A 380 12.93 0.91 16.16
CA GLY A 380 13.58 0.14 17.24
C GLY A 380 12.70 -0.94 17.89
N VAL A 381 11.45 -1.06 17.46
CA VAL A 381 10.50 -2.08 17.90
C VAL A 381 10.30 -3.10 16.78
N ASN A 382 9.97 -4.34 17.16
CA ASN A 382 9.68 -5.41 16.23
C ASN A 382 8.69 -4.98 15.12
N ILE A 383 9.06 -5.24 13.87
CA ILE A 383 8.35 -4.78 12.67
C ILE A 383 6.89 -5.27 12.64
N TYR A 384 6.61 -6.47 13.18
CA TYR A 384 5.28 -7.07 13.22
C TYR A 384 4.38 -6.31 14.19
N LEU A 385 4.91 -5.99 15.38
CA LEU A 385 4.18 -5.25 16.41
C LEU A 385 3.90 -3.82 15.95
N MET A 386 4.89 -3.16 15.32
CA MET A 386 4.71 -1.81 14.77
C MET A 386 3.61 -1.74 13.71
N GLN A 387 3.51 -2.75 12.85
CA GLN A 387 2.45 -2.83 11.86
C GLN A 387 1.06 -2.98 12.48
N ILE A 388 0.94 -3.76 13.57
CA ILE A 388 -0.31 -3.91 14.34
C ILE A 388 -0.66 -2.62 15.04
N ILE A 389 0.30 -1.96 15.70
CA ILE A 389 0.11 -0.66 16.34
C ILE A 389 -0.45 0.32 15.32
N PHE A 390 0.23 0.48 14.17
CA PHE A 390 -0.24 1.34 13.08
C PHE A 390 -1.67 1.00 12.62
N GLY A 391 -2.02 -0.28 12.51
CA GLY A 391 -3.39 -0.66 12.15
C GLY A 391 -4.42 -0.36 13.26
N MET A 392 -4.05 -0.53 14.52
CA MET A 392 -4.90 -0.24 15.67
C MET A 392 -5.18 1.25 15.83
N VAL A 393 -4.16 2.12 15.63
CA VAL A 393 -4.36 3.57 15.76
C VAL A 393 -5.13 4.16 14.55
N ASP A 394 -5.01 3.56 13.36
CA ASP A 394 -5.83 3.94 12.20
C ASP A 394 -7.35 3.82 12.46
N PHE A 395 -7.79 2.90 13.33
CA PHE A 395 -9.20 2.65 13.58
C PHE A 395 -9.93 3.81 14.27
N PRO A 396 -9.51 4.30 15.46
CA PRO A 396 -10.10 5.48 16.09
C PRO A 396 -9.95 6.73 15.22
N ALA A 397 -8.82 6.90 14.53
CA ALA A 397 -8.60 8.03 13.62
C ALA A 397 -9.69 8.09 12.52
N LYS A 398 -10.06 6.94 11.95
CA LYS A 398 -11.12 6.85 10.93
C LYS A 398 -12.52 7.12 11.47
N LEU A 399 -12.82 6.72 12.70
CA LEU A 399 -14.09 7.04 13.37
C LEU A 399 -14.19 8.55 13.64
N MET A 400 -13.11 9.16 14.12
CA MET A 400 -13.04 10.61 14.33
C MET A 400 -13.16 11.39 13.00
N ALA A 401 -12.61 10.86 11.91
CA ALA A 401 -12.77 11.43 10.57
C ALA A 401 -14.24 11.44 10.12
N LEU A 402 -14.95 10.34 10.36
CA LEU A 402 -16.38 10.27 10.06
C LEU A 402 -17.20 11.27 10.88
N GLY A 403 -16.91 11.43 12.17
CA GLY A 403 -17.57 12.41 13.03
C GLY A 403 -17.31 13.85 12.59
N SER A 404 -16.04 14.22 12.41
CA SER A 404 -15.64 15.58 12.02
C SER A 404 -16.19 16.02 10.66
N LEU A 405 -16.38 15.08 9.72
CA LEU A 405 -17.04 15.33 8.43
C LEU A 405 -18.46 15.90 8.57
N THR A 406 -19.16 15.55 9.65
CA THR A 406 -20.52 15.99 9.93
C THR A 406 -20.55 17.34 10.65
N PHE A 407 -19.56 17.61 11.52
CA PHE A 407 -19.58 18.78 12.41
C PHE A 407 -18.72 19.98 11.97
N LEU A 408 -17.48 19.76 11.51
CA LEU A 408 -16.48 20.84 11.35
C LEU A 408 -16.29 21.33 9.90
N GLY A 409 -17.00 20.73 8.95
CA GLY A 409 -16.87 21.04 7.53
C GLY A 409 -15.53 20.59 6.93
N ARG A 410 -15.53 20.36 5.60
CA ARG A 410 -14.45 19.62 4.92
C ARG A 410 -13.12 20.39 4.81
N ARG A 411 -13.16 21.70 4.53
CA ARG A 411 -11.94 22.50 4.29
C ARG A 411 -11.13 22.76 5.55
N VAL A 412 -11.82 23.11 6.65
CA VAL A 412 -11.19 23.41 7.94
C VAL A 412 -10.55 22.14 8.50
N THR A 413 -11.27 21.02 8.45
CA THR A 413 -10.77 19.73 8.90
C THR A 413 -9.52 19.30 8.11
N GLN A 414 -9.52 19.48 6.79
CA GLN A 414 -8.38 19.14 5.95
C GLN A 414 -7.14 20.02 6.22
N GLY A 415 -7.33 21.33 6.36
CA GLY A 415 -6.22 22.26 6.65
C GLY A 415 -5.61 22.03 8.03
N THR A 416 -6.46 21.85 9.05
CA THR A 416 -6.01 21.62 10.44
C THR A 416 -5.27 20.29 10.59
N CYS A 417 -5.72 19.21 9.95
CA CYS A 417 -5.03 17.93 10.00
C CYS A 417 -3.65 17.96 9.29
N LEU A 418 -3.54 18.64 8.14
CA LEU A 418 -2.25 18.80 7.46
C LEU A 418 -1.26 19.62 8.30
N LEU A 419 -1.71 20.72 8.89
CA LEU A 419 -0.88 21.54 9.77
C LEU A 419 -0.44 20.76 11.01
N MET A 420 -1.35 20.03 11.65
CA MET A 420 -1.04 19.20 12.81
C MET A 420 -0.03 18.10 12.47
N SER A 421 -0.21 17.41 11.33
CA SER A 421 0.74 16.40 10.84
C SER A 421 2.13 17.00 10.61
N ALA A 422 2.20 18.17 9.97
CA ALA A 422 3.45 18.87 9.71
C ALA A 422 4.17 19.24 11.02
N VAL A 423 3.45 19.75 12.02
CA VAL A 423 4.02 20.08 13.34
C VAL A 423 4.56 18.83 14.03
N MET A 424 3.83 17.71 14.01
CA MET A 424 4.26 16.46 14.65
C MET A 424 5.49 15.85 13.99
N ILE A 425 5.53 15.83 12.65
CA ILE A 425 6.68 15.32 11.91
C ILE A 425 7.91 16.23 12.11
N PHE A 426 7.72 17.56 12.12
CA PHE A 426 8.80 18.51 12.36
C PHE A 426 9.34 18.39 13.79
N ALA A 427 8.47 18.23 14.79
CA ALA A 427 8.87 18.00 16.16
C ALA A 427 9.71 16.71 16.33
N ASN A 428 9.46 15.68 15.51
CA ASN A 428 10.21 14.42 15.53
C ASN A 428 11.71 14.62 15.22
N ILE A 429 12.06 15.65 14.44
CA ILE A 429 13.45 15.98 14.08
C ILE A 429 14.28 16.37 15.32
N PHE A 430 13.65 17.00 16.31
CA PHE A 430 14.33 17.46 17.52
C PHE A 430 14.43 16.40 18.62
N VAL A 431 13.81 15.23 18.43
CA VAL A 431 13.82 14.16 19.44
C VAL A 431 15.11 13.32 19.29
N PRO A 432 15.96 13.22 20.32
CA PRO A 432 17.19 12.44 20.27
C PRO A 432 16.91 10.95 20.07
N THR A 433 17.87 10.24 19.46
CA THR A 433 17.75 8.82 19.07
C THR A 433 17.53 7.86 20.22
N ASP A 434 17.90 8.27 21.44
CA ASP A 434 17.81 7.44 22.64
C ASP A 434 16.36 7.33 23.16
N MET A 435 15.47 8.27 22.80
CA MET A 435 14.06 8.29 23.20
C MET A 435 13.14 7.64 22.14
N GLN A 436 13.37 6.36 21.86
CA GLN A 436 12.66 5.61 20.79
C GLN A 436 11.13 5.60 20.95
N SER A 437 10.62 5.50 22.18
CA SER A 437 9.18 5.49 22.46
C SER A 437 8.51 6.83 22.10
N VAL A 438 9.16 7.96 22.41
CA VAL A 438 8.65 9.31 22.09
C VAL A 438 8.66 9.53 20.58
N ARG A 439 9.77 9.13 19.93
CA ARG A 439 9.92 9.23 18.48
C ARG A 439 8.86 8.44 17.71
N THR A 440 8.57 7.23 18.19
CA THR A 440 7.54 6.38 17.58
C THR A 440 6.15 6.94 17.82
N THR A 441 5.86 7.42 19.04
CA THR A 441 4.55 8.02 19.36
C THR A 441 4.28 9.25 18.49
N LEU A 442 5.26 10.14 18.33
CA LEU A 442 5.13 11.32 17.45
C LEU A 442 4.93 10.92 15.98
N ALA A 443 5.66 9.90 15.50
CA ALA A 443 5.50 9.41 14.14
C ALA A 443 4.14 8.75 13.90
N CYS A 444 3.62 7.98 14.86
CA CYS A 444 2.25 7.45 14.83
C CYS A 444 1.25 8.59 14.69
N LEU A 445 1.28 9.57 15.60
CA LEU A 445 0.35 10.71 15.60
C LEU A 445 0.43 11.54 14.30
N GLY A 446 1.63 11.76 13.78
CA GLY A 446 1.85 12.45 12.50
C GLY A 446 1.29 11.66 11.30
N LYS A 447 1.42 10.34 11.32
CA LYS A 447 0.84 9.45 10.30
C LYS A 447 -0.68 9.44 10.37
N GLU A 448 -1.26 9.33 11.56
CA GLU A 448 -2.72 9.23 11.76
C GLU A 448 -3.46 10.48 11.28
N THR A 449 -2.93 11.65 11.60
CA THR A 449 -3.45 12.94 11.12
C THR A 449 -3.39 13.04 9.59
N THR A 450 -2.46 12.33 8.94
CA THR A 450 -2.39 12.21 7.47
C THR A 450 -3.46 11.24 6.92
N ILE A 451 -3.69 10.11 7.58
CA ILE A 451 -4.66 9.09 7.14
C ILE A 451 -6.09 9.61 7.23
N PHE A 452 -6.35 10.46 8.22
CA PHE A 452 -7.57 11.25 8.33
C PHE A 452 -7.96 11.80 6.96
N LEU A 453 -7.00 12.32 6.18
CA LEU A 453 -7.17 13.02 4.89
C LEU A 453 -7.37 12.13 3.66
N GLY A 454 -6.85 10.90 3.67
CA GLY A 454 -6.94 9.99 2.51
C GLY A 454 -8.39 9.67 2.13
N ILE A 455 -9.25 9.52 3.15
CA ILE A 455 -10.70 9.35 2.97
C ILE A 455 -11.34 10.62 2.38
N TYR A 456 -10.88 11.80 2.77
CA TYR A 456 -11.37 13.08 2.24
C TYR A 456 -11.06 13.20 0.76
N ASN A 457 -9.86 12.86 0.31
CA ASN A 457 -9.44 13.05 -1.07
C ASN A 457 -10.23 12.21 -2.09
N THR A 458 -10.53 10.94 -1.78
CA THR A 458 -11.37 10.08 -2.65
C THR A 458 -12.82 10.58 -2.72
N ILE A 459 -13.34 11.15 -1.63
CA ILE A 459 -14.68 11.74 -1.56
C ILE A 459 -14.71 13.12 -2.23
N ILE A 460 -13.62 13.89 -2.14
CA ILE A 460 -13.44 15.22 -2.72
C ILE A 460 -13.37 15.14 -4.24
N THR A 461 -12.61 14.23 -4.85
CA THR A 461 -12.61 14.06 -6.31
C THR A 461 -14.01 13.74 -6.83
N HIS A 462 -14.74 12.83 -6.19
CA HIS A 462 -16.09 12.49 -6.63
C HIS A 462 -17.13 13.58 -6.39
N SER A 463 -17.04 14.32 -5.28
CA SER A 463 -17.96 15.45 -5.02
C SER A 463 -17.61 16.70 -5.82
N LEU A 464 -16.35 16.90 -6.19
CA LEU A 464 -15.92 17.93 -7.14
C LEU A 464 -16.35 17.60 -8.57
N ILE A 465 -16.28 16.34 -9.01
CA ILE A 465 -16.82 15.94 -10.33
C ILE A 465 -18.32 16.26 -10.40
N ASN A 466 -19.09 15.91 -9.36
CA ASN A 466 -20.51 16.24 -9.28
C ASN A 466 -20.80 17.75 -9.12
N ARG A 467 -19.92 18.53 -8.48
CA ARG A 467 -20.08 20.00 -8.42
C ARG A 467 -19.59 20.70 -9.67
N LEU A 468 -18.64 20.14 -10.40
CA LEU A 468 -18.15 20.66 -11.68
C LEU A 468 -19.18 20.45 -12.78
N SER A 469 -19.95 19.35 -12.73
CA SER A 469 -21.14 19.23 -13.57
C SER A 469 -22.17 20.32 -13.27
N ILE A 470 -22.30 20.74 -12.00
CA ILE A 470 -23.23 21.80 -11.54
C ILE A 470 -22.69 23.22 -11.81
N ILE A 471 -21.39 23.47 -11.64
CA ILE A 471 -20.76 24.79 -11.90
C ILE A 471 -20.75 25.09 -13.40
N ARG A 472 -20.68 24.05 -14.26
CA ARG A 472 -20.93 24.19 -15.69
C ARG A 472 -22.38 24.61 -16.00
N GLU A 473 -23.33 24.38 -15.08
CA GLU A 473 -24.72 24.87 -15.19
C GLU A 473 -24.85 26.38 -14.90
N GLY A 474 -23.83 27.03 -14.31
CA GLY A 474 -23.84 28.46 -14.02
C GLY A 474 -23.08 29.34 -15.02
N CYS A 475 -22.34 28.77 -15.97
CA CYS A 475 -21.61 29.51 -17.01
C CYS A 475 -22.24 29.38 -18.41
N THR A 476 -23.42 28.76 -18.52
CA THR A 476 -24.28 28.79 -19.71
C THR A 476 -25.64 29.34 -19.30
N ILE A 477 -25.67 30.61 -18.90
CA ILE A 477 -26.82 31.51 -19.04
C ILE A 477 -26.25 32.83 -19.56
#